data_AF-A0A4R0JP13-F1
#
_entry.id   AF-A0A4R0JP13-F1
#
_cell.length_a   1.000
_cell.length_b   1.000
_cell.length_c   1.000
_cell.angle_alpha   90.00
_cell.angle_beta   90.00
_cell.angle_gamma   90.00
#
_symmetry.space_group_name_H-M   'P 1'
#
loop_
_entity.id
_entity.type
_entity.pdbx_description
1 polymer ?
#
loop_
_entity_poly.entity_id
_entity_poly.type
_entity_poly.pdbx_seq_one_letter_code
_entity_poly.pdbx_strand_id
1 'polypeptide(L)'
;MNLPDFADLLASRGLRLLPGSHAVPVELLVQLPDATIARFTARGTTLRLTRFSPDALTAITIAAECGCGDHHPQSGPARVTLSRYAVPLDEHTLDGELLFGWQHHEAGLLRLPDAATHFFTLLAHAATPTRELVGVA
;
A
#
# COMPACT_ATOMS: atom_id res chain seq x y z
N MET A 1 7.34 15.75 -3.57
CA MET A 1 6.94 14.47 -4.16
C MET A 1 5.45 14.33 -4.00
N ASN A 2 4.73 14.27 -5.12
CA ASN A 2 3.31 13.95 -5.18
C ASN A 2 3.13 12.44 -5.51
N LEU A 3 1.89 11.97 -5.67
CA LEU A 3 1.61 10.56 -6.00
C LEU A 3 2.18 10.13 -7.37
N PRO A 4 2.05 10.92 -8.46
CA PRO A 4 2.71 10.61 -9.73
C PRO A 4 4.23 10.41 -9.59
N ASP A 5 4.94 11.37 -8.99
CA ASP A 5 6.40 11.26 -8.77
C ASP A 5 6.75 9.97 -7.98
N PHE A 6 5.91 9.63 -7.00
CA PHE A 6 6.09 8.43 -6.19
C PHE A 6 5.78 7.15 -6.96
N ALA A 7 4.80 7.16 -7.87
CA ALA A 7 4.51 6.05 -8.76
C ALA A 7 5.70 5.76 -9.69
N ASP A 8 6.34 6.80 -10.23
CA ASP A 8 7.55 6.67 -11.05
C ASP A 8 8.71 6.09 -10.23
N LEU A 9 8.89 6.56 -8.99
CA LEU A 9 9.87 5.98 -8.07
C LEU A 9 9.61 4.49 -7.79
N LEU A 10 8.35 4.11 -7.54
CA LEU A 10 7.97 2.71 -7.34
C LEU A 10 8.23 1.89 -8.60
N ALA A 11 7.86 2.40 -9.78
CA ALA A 11 8.07 1.73 -11.06
C ALA A 11 9.56 1.48 -11.32
N SER A 12 10.44 2.43 -10.98
CA SER A 12 11.91 2.27 -11.07
C SER A 12 12.46 1.12 -10.20
N ARG A 13 11.66 0.62 -9.25
CA ARG A 13 11.98 -0.49 -8.34
C ARG A 13 11.17 -1.75 -8.63
N GLY A 14 10.47 -1.80 -9.76
CA GLY A 14 9.61 -2.93 -10.15
C GLY A 14 8.31 -3.02 -9.36
N LEU A 15 7.93 -1.96 -8.64
CA LEU A 15 6.70 -1.88 -7.86
C LEU A 15 5.66 -1.07 -8.63
N ARG A 16 4.37 -1.35 -8.41
CA ARG A 16 3.29 -0.61 -9.05
C ARG A 16 2.37 0.02 -8.02
N LEU A 17 2.26 1.34 -8.03
CA LEU A 17 1.24 2.05 -7.25
C LEU A 17 -0.15 1.78 -7.85
N LEU A 18 -1.06 1.30 -7.02
CA LEU A 18 -2.42 0.99 -7.44
C LEU A 18 -3.36 2.19 -7.22
N PRO A 19 -4.39 2.33 -8.08
CA PRO A 19 -5.48 3.27 -7.84
C PRO A 19 -6.10 3.05 -6.45
N GLY A 20 -6.43 4.13 -5.75
CA GLY A 20 -6.88 4.07 -4.34
C GLY A 20 -5.82 4.47 -3.32
N SER A 21 -4.59 4.79 -3.77
CA SER A 21 -3.56 5.38 -2.92
C SER A 21 -3.80 6.88 -2.70
N HIS A 22 -3.50 7.37 -1.49
CA HIS A 22 -3.70 8.76 -1.03
C HIS A 22 -2.42 9.30 -0.37
N ALA A 23 -2.09 10.56 -0.63
CA ALA A 23 -0.92 11.21 -0.02
C ALA A 23 -1.20 11.84 1.36
N VAL A 24 -2.46 12.15 1.68
CA VAL A 24 -2.83 12.77 2.96
C VAL A 24 -4.22 12.29 3.40
N PRO A 25 -4.35 11.70 4.59
CA PRO A 25 -3.26 11.04 5.34
C PRO A 25 -2.75 9.83 4.53
N VAL A 26 -1.42 9.58 4.55
CA VAL A 26 -0.78 8.62 3.64
C VAL A 26 -1.40 7.23 3.76
N GLU A 27 -1.89 6.72 2.63
CA GLU A 27 -2.38 5.36 2.46
C GLU A 27 -1.97 4.88 1.07
N LEU A 28 -1.15 3.83 1.00
CA LEU A 28 -0.59 3.33 -0.25
C LEU A 28 -1.08 1.91 -0.47
N LEU A 29 -1.52 1.63 -1.69
CA LEU A 29 -1.77 0.28 -2.17
C LEU A 29 -0.76 0.01 -3.28
N VAL A 30 0.14 -0.93 -3.06
CA VAL A 30 1.29 -1.19 -3.94
C VAL A 30 1.32 -2.67 -4.30
N GLN A 31 1.40 -2.97 -5.59
CA GLN A 31 1.66 -4.32 -6.07
C GLN A 31 3.17 -4.55 -6.15
N LEU A 32 3.62 -5.64 -5.54
CA LEU A 32 5.00 -6.11 -5.54
C LEU A 32 5.29 -6.95 -6.80
N PRO A 33 6.57 -7.29 -7.10
CA PRO A 33 6.93 -8.00 -8.33
C PRO A 33 6.33 -9.42 -8.42
N ASP A 34 6.04 -10.04 -7.28
CA ASP A 34 5.37 -11.35 -7.16
C ASP A 34 3.84 -11.26 -7.18
N ALA A 35 3.29 -10.09 -7.52
CA ALA A 35 1.88 -9.72 -7.48
C ALA A 35 1.25 -9.62 -6.07
N THR A 36 2.01 -9.85 -4.99
CA THR A 36 1.54 -9.59 -3.62
C THR A 36 1.15 -8.12 -3.47
N ILE A 37 0.09 -7.87 -2.70
CA ILE A 37 -0.43 -6.53 -2.49
C ILE A 37 -0.01 -6.04 -1.11
N ALA A 38 0.75 -4.95 -1.09
CA ALA A 38 1.13 -4.26 0.13
C ALA A 38 0.21 -3.05 0.36
N ARG A 39 -0.48 -3.02 1.50
CA ARG A 39 -1.17 -1.83 1.99
C ARG A 39 -0.32 -1.18 3.07
N PHE A 40 0.04 0.08 2.87
CA PHE A 40 0.72 0.89 3.88
C PHE A 40 -0.19 2.00 4.36
N THR A 41 -0.30 2.20 5.67
CA THR A 41 -1.10 3.28 6.26
C THR A 41 -0.31 4.03 7.31
N ALA A 42 -0.43 5.36 7.28
CA ALA A 42 0.02 6.24 8.35
C ALA A 42 -1.21 6.88 9.03
N ARG A 43 -1.48 6.49 10.29
CA ARG A 43 -2.69 6.86 11.03
C ARG A 43 -2.35 7.01 12.52
N GLY A 44 -2.87 8.03 13.19
CA GLY A 44 -2.56 8.26 14.61
C GLY A 44 -1.06 8.45 14.81
N THR A 45 -0.45 7.62 15.64
CA THR A 45 1.00 7.50 15.85
C THR A 45 1.59 6.25 15.19
N THR A 46 0.79 5.51 14.41
CA THR A 46 1.16 4.18 13.91
C THR A 46 1.40 4.17 12.40
N LEU A 47 2.46 3.49 11.99
CA LEU A 47 2.68 3.08 10.61
C LEU A 47 2.49 1.57 10.49
N ARG A 48 1.75 1.15 9.47
CA ARG A 48 1.41 -0.26 9.28
C ARG A 48 1.61 -0.66 7.84
N LEU A 49 2.26 -1.80 7.62
CA LEU A 49 2.36 -2.47 6.33
C LEU A 49 1.70 -3.83 6.46
N THR A 50 0.67 -4.09 5.66
CA THR A 50 -0.04 -5.37 5.62
C THR A 50 0.08 -5.94 4.21
N ARG A 51 0.42 -7.23 4.09
CA ARG A 51 0.48 -7.92 2.79
C ARG A 51 -0.74 -8.81 2.57
N PHE A 52 -1.18 -8.91 1.33
CA PHE A 52 -2.33 -9.71 0.92
C PHE A 52 -2.01 -10.47 -0.37
N SER A 53 -2.70 -11.61 -0.55
CA SER A 53 -2.73 -12.32 -1.84
C SER A 53 -3.20 -11.39 -2.97
N PRO A 54 -2.74 -11.57 -4.23
CA PRO A 54 -3.31 -10.85 -5.39
C PRO A 54 -4.83 -10.98 -5.50
N ASP A 55 -5.39 -12.11 -5.08
CA ASP A 55 -6.84 -12.39 -5.12
C ASP A 55 -7.64 -11.55 -4.12
N ALA A 56 -6.95 -10.83 -3.22
CA ALA A 56 -7.59 -9.90 -2.30
C ALA A 56 -8.06 -8.61 -2.99
N LEU A 57 -7.61 -8.33 -4.22
CA LEU A 57 -8.05 -7.12 -4.93
C LEU A 57 -9.43 -7.29 -5.55
N THR A 58 -10.26 -6.27 -5.36
CA THR A 58 -11.48 -6.06 -6.12
C THR A 58 -11.31 -4.79 -6.94
N ALA A 59 -11.55 -4.90 -8.25
CA ALA A 59 -11.59 -3.77 -9.15
C ALA A 59 -13.05 -3.45 -9.50
N ILE A 60 -13.42 -2.18 -9.39
CA ILE A 60 -14.71 -1.68 -9.82
C ILE A 60 -14.44 -0.65 -10.92
N THR A 61 -14.85 -0.97 -12.14
CA THR A 61 -14.88 0.01 -13.23
C THR A 61 -16.16 0.83 -13.08
N ILE A 62 -16.02 2.13 -12.82
CA ILE A 62 -17.16 3.03 -12.81
C ILE A 62 -17.47 3.38 -14.25
N ALA A 63 -18.57 2.83 -14.78
CA ALA A 63 -19.02 3.17 -16.12
C ALA A 63 -19.30 4.68 -16.20
N ALA A 64 -18.79 5.33 -17.25
CA ALA A 64 -19.15 6.71 -17.52
C ALA A 64 -20.62 6.79 -17.94
N GLU A 65 -21.37 7.75 -17.38
CA GLU A 65 -22.83 7.88 -17.59
C GLU A 65 -23.20 8.20 -19.05
N CYS A 66 -22.27 8.73 -19.85
CA CYS A 66 -22.54 9.24 -21.20
C CYS A 66 -22.44 8.20 -22.33
N GLY A 67 -21.82 7.02 -22.10
CA GLY A 67 -21.84 5.88 -23.04
C GLY A 67 -21.31 6.11 -24.46
N CYS A 68 -20.64 7.23 -24.75
CA CYS A 68 -20.10 7.54 -26.08
C CYS A 68 -18.70 6.92 -26.29
N GLY A 69 -18.25 6.79 -27.54
CA GLY A 69 -17.07 6.02 -27.95
C GLY A 69 -15.73 6.36 -27.27
N ASP A 70 -15.58 7.59 -26.76
CA ASP A 70 -14.40 8.01 -25.97
C ASP A 70 -14.52 7.67 -24.47
N HIS A 71 -15.71 7.28 -24.02
CA HIS A 71 -16.08 7.00 -22.63
C HIS A 71 -16.80 5.64 -22.51
N HIS A 72 -16.31 4.63 -23.23
CA HIS A 72 -16.84 3.27 -23.19
C HIS A 72 -16.97 2.78 -21.73
N PRO A 73 -18.03 2.04 -21.35
CA PRO A 73 -18.23 1.60 -19.95
C PRO A 73 -17.10 0.72 -19.40
N GLN A 74 -16.23 0.18 -20.26
CA GLN A 74 -15.02 -0.56 -19.89
C GLN A 74 -13.76 0.32 -19.73
N SER A 75 -13.80 1.59 -20.11
CA SER A 75 -12.68 2.54 -20.03
C SER A 75 -12.86 3.64 -18.98
N GLY A 76 -13.90 3.55 -18.15
CA GLY A 76 -14.07 4.44 -16.99
C GLY A 76 -12.97 4.26 -15.94
N PRO A 77 -12.82 5.20 -15.00
CA PRO A 77 -11.77 5.11 -13.99
C PRO A 77 -11.97 3.85 -13.13
N ALA A 78 -10.96 2.97 -13.15
CA ALA A 78 -10.93 1.78 -12.31
C ALA A 78 -10.60 2.19 -10.87
N ARG A 79 -11.48 1.85 -9.94
CA ARG A 79 -11.15 1.87 -8.51
C ARG A 79 -10.68 0.48 -8.12
N VAL A 80 -9.52 0.43 -7.47
CA VAL A 80 -8.99 -0.80 -6.89
C VAL A 80 -9.10 -0.67 -5.38
N THR A 81 -9.64 -1.70 -4.74
CA THR A 81 -9.75 -1.79 -3.29
C THR A 81 -9.45 -3.21 -2.85
N LEU A 82 -9.12 -3.39 -1.58
CA LEU A 82 -9.12 -4.71 -0.97
C LEU A 82 -10.56 -5.18 -0.77
N SER A 83 -10.80 -6.46 -1.04
CA SER A 83 -12.02 -7.17 -0.69
C SER A 83 -12.27 -7.05 0.80
N ARG A 84 -13.55 -6.92 1.18
CA ARG A 84 -13.96 -6.96 2.60
C ARG A 84 -13.61 -8.28 3.31
N TYR A 85 -13.31 -9.32 2.55
CA TYR A 85 -12.92 -10.65 3.05
C TYR A 85 -11.43 -10.94 2.83
N ALA A 86 -10.64 -9.92 2.46
CA ALA A 86 -9.20 -10.06 2.31
C ALA A 86 -8.57 -10.50 3.64
N VAL A 87 -7.83 -11.60 3.61
CA VAL A 87 -7.06 -12.11 4.76
C VAL A 87 -5.60 -11.65 4.61
N PRO A 88 -5.02 -10.98 5.62
CA PRO A 88 -3.60 -10.66 5.61
C PRO A 88 -2.74 -11.91 5.53
N LEU A 89 -1.70 -11.89 4.70
CA LEU A 89 -0.61 -12.85 4.74
C LEU A 89 0.28 -12.60 5.96
N ASP A 90 0.58 -11.32 6.20
CA ASP A 90 1.31 -10.83 7.36
C ASP A 90 1.07 -9.33 7.55
N GLU A 91 1.54 -8.85 8.69
CA GLU A 91 1.48 -7.44 9.06
C GLU A 91 2.72 -7.04 9.87
N HIS A 92 3.26 -5.88 9.54
CA HIS A 92 4.31 -5.23 10.28
C HIS A 92 3.87 -3.83 10.71
N THR A 93 4.09 -3.52 11.98
CA THR A 93 3.70 -2.25 12.59
C THR A 93 4.91 -1.55 13.19
N LEU A 94 5.06 -0.25 12.93
CA LEU A 94 5.91 0.64 13.71
C LEU A 94 5.04 1.44 14.67
N ASP A 95 5.33 1.28 15.95
CA ASP A 95 4.78 2.12 16.99
C ASP A 95 5.60 3.41 17.08
N GLY A 96 5.06 4.50 16.52
CA GLY A 96 5.76 5.78 16.50
C GLY A 96 5.81 6.47 17.85
N GLU A 97 4.91 6.14 18.77
CA GLU A 97 5.00 6.63 20.16
C GLU A 97 6.25 6.05 20.81
N LEU A 98 6.45 4.74 20.69
CA LEU A 98 7.62 4.07 21.25
C LEU A 98 8.92 4.45 20.53
N LEU A 99 8.91 4.51 19.19
CA LEU A 99 10.12 4.65 18.39
C LEU A 99 10.57 6.10 18.18
N PHE A 100 9.61 7.03 18.10
CA PHE A 100 9.87 8.42 17.74
C PHE A 100 9.34 9.41 18.78
N GLY A 101 8.68 8.93 19.84
CA GLY A 101 8.01 9.79 20.81
C GLY A 101 6.76 10.46 20.25
N TRP A 102 6.22 9.99 19.13
CA TRP A 102 5.08 10.63 18.47
C TRP A 102 3.86 10.68 19.37
N GLN A 103 3.13 11.77 19.27
CA GLN A 103 1.91 12.03 20.02
C GLN A 103 0.73 12.27 19.07
N HIS A 104 -0.48 12.03 19.57
CA HIS A 104 -1.74 12.31 18.88
C HIS A 104 -1.86 11.68 17.48
N HIS A 105 -1.64 12.48 16.42
CA HIS A 105 -1.87 12.11 15.03
C HIS A 105 -0.65 12.32 14.15
N GLU A 106 0.54 12.41 14.72
CA GLU A 106 1.77 12.78 13.98
C GLU A 106 2.12 11.83 12.82
N ALA A 107 1.82 10.52 12.93
CA ALA A 107 1.98 9.62 11.78
C ALA A 107 1.01 10.00 10.64
N GLY A 108 -0.22 10.37 10.98
CA GLY A 108 -1.22 10.83 10.01
C GLY A 108 -0.88 12.18 9.36
N LEU A 109 0.02 12.96 9.96
CA LEU A 109 0.51 14.24 9.44
C LEU A 109 1.76 14.10 8.55
N LEU A 110 2.34 12.89 8.46
CA LEU A 110 3.49 12.66 7.60
C LEU A 110 3.16 13.01 6.15
N ARG A 111 4.08 13.74 5.54
CA ARG A 111 4.04 13.96 4.08
C ARG A 111 4.51 12.69 3.38
N LEU A 112 4.08 12.52 2.13
CA LEU A 112 4.43 11.36 1.32
C LEU A 112 5.94 11.04 1.27
N PRO A 113 6.88 11.99 1.12
CA PRO A 113 8.32 11.68 1.15
C PRO A 113 8.78 11.05 2.46
N ASP A 114 8.28 11.54 3.58
CA ASP A 114 8.67 11.10 4.92
C ASP A 114 8.10 9.70 5.18
N ALA A 115 6.81 9.51 4.86
CA ALA A 115 6.14 8.22 4.92
C ALA A 115 6.74 7.17 3.98
N ALA A 116 7.21 7.57 2.78
CA ALA A 116 7.86 6.68 1.82
C ALA A 116 9.11 6.01 2.39
N THR A 117 9.89 6.73 3.20
CA THR A 117 11.08 6.18 3.87
C THR A 117 10.70 5.02 4.79
N HIS A 118 9.64 5.19 5.58
CA HIS A 118 9.12 4.12 6.44
C HIS A 118 8.48 2.99 5.66
N PHE A 119 7.77 3.28 4.55
CA PHE A 119 7.23 2.26 3.66
C PHE A 119 8.31 1.33 3.13
N PHE A 120 9.40 1.87 2.57
CA PHE A 120 10.51 1.04 2.07
C PHE A 120 11.22 0.29 3.19
N THR A 121 11.34 0.90 4.37
CA THR A 121 11.90 0.23 5.55
C THR A 121 11.07 -0.99 5.92
N LEU A 122 9.76 -0.85 6.10
CA LEU A 122 8.87 -1.97 6.43
C LEU A 122 8.84 -3.04 5.33
N LEU A 123 8.86 -2.64 4.06
CA LEU A 123 8.86 -3.56 2.94
C LEU A 123 10.12 -4.44 2.91
N ALA A 124 11.29 -3.88 3.23
CA ALA A 124 12.53 -4.64 3.33
C ALA A 124 12.50 -5.68 4.45
N HIS A 125 11.88 -5.36 5.60
CA HIS A 125 11.71 -6.32 6.70
C HIS A 125 10.76 -7.47 6.30
N ALA A 126 9.66 -7.15 5.63
CA ALA A 126 8.67 -8.14 5.18
C ALA A 126 9.20 -9.09 4.08
N ALA A 127 10.16 -8.62 3.28
CA ALA A 127 10.80 -9.41 2.21
C ALA A 127 11.87 -10.38 2.73
N THR A 128 12.26 -10.29 4.01
CA THR A 128 13.20 -11.25 4.60
C THR A 128 12.40 -12.49 5.01
N PRO A 129 12.51 -13.63 4.31
CA PRO A 129 11.83 -14.84 4.76
C PRO A 129 12.36 -15.17 6.15
N THR A 130 11.46 -15.34 7.11
CA THR A 130 11.79 -15.97 8.38
C THR A 130 12.26 -17.38 8.05
N ARG A 131 13.58 -17.58 7.92
CA ARG A 131 14.16 -18.92 7.83
C ARG A 131 13.92 -19.57 9.19
N GLU A 132 12.79 -20.25 9.33
CA GLU A 132 12.65 -21.27 10.35
C GLU A 132 13.68 -22.35 10.03
N LEU A 133 14.77 -22.38 10.78
CA LEU A 133 15.61 -23.55 10.87
C LEU A 133 14.76 -24.63 11.54
N VAL A 134 14.13 -25.47 10.73
CA VAL A 134 13.57 -26.74 11.23
C VAL A 134 14.75 -27.56 11.71
N GLY A 135 15.02 -27.49 13.01
CA GLY A 135 15.97 -28.35 13.68
C GLY A 135 15.47 -29.78 13.57
N VAL A 136 16.11 -30.57 12.71
CA VAL A 136 15.95 -32.03 12.74
C VAL A 136 16.74 -32.51 13.95
N ALA A 137 16.02 -32.96 14.98
CA ALA A 137 16.55 -33.75 16.08
C ALA A 137 16.70 -35.21 15.65
#